data_AF-A0AAV2B0N7-F1
#
_entry.id   AF-A0AAV2B0N7-F1
#
_cell.length_a   1.000
_cell.length_b   1.000
_cell.length_c   1.000
_cell.angle_alpha   90.00
_cell.angle_beta   90.00
_cell.angle_gamma   90.00
#
_symmetry.space_group_name_H-M   'P 1'
#
loop_
_entity.id
_entity.type
_entity.pdbx_description
1 polymer ?
#
loop_
_entity_poly.entity_id
_entity_poly.type
_entity_poly.pdbx_seq_one_letter_code
_entity_poly.pdbx_strand_id
1 'polypeptide(L)'
;MTLISNADEYSPSAKYNDTHIRARNTIERCNGLLKSRFRCCQKSHQLHYCPEKSGVIINACAVLHNICIHYNARHFSIEELEEDNAWGPIPHDNDTDGLRRNAVALRNFLVTSRFQ
;
A
#
# COMPACT_ATOMS: atom_id res chain seq x y z
N MET A 1 -13.68 11.40 8.62
CA MET A 1 -14.41 11.82 7.40
C MET A 1 -15.89 11.71 7.70
N THR A 2 -16.65 12.80 7.59
CA THR A 2 -18.03 12.89 8.10
C THR A 2 -18.96 13.21 6.94
N LEU A 3 -20.00 12.40 6.75
CA LEU A 3 -21.05 12.63 5.74
C LEU A 3 -21.97 13.76 6.20
N ILE A 4 -22.58 14.46 5.24
CA ILE A 4 -23.61 15.47 5.52
C ILE A 4 -24.93 14.74 5.80
N SER A 5 -25.41 14.81 7.05
CA SER A 5 -26.69 14.23 7.48
C SER A 5 -27.88 14.99 6.89
N ASN A 6 -29.00 14.29 6.62
CA ASN A 6 -30.24 14.87 6.09
C ASN A 6 -30.07 15.64 4.77
N ALA A 7 -29.17 15.19 3.89
CA ALA A 7 -29.06 15.75 2.57
C ALA A 7 -30.29 15.37 1.72
N ASP A 8 -31.04 16.36 1.25
CA ASP A 8 -32.17 16.13 0.36
C ASP A 8 -31.72 15.42 -0.91
N GLU A 9 -32.55 14.49 -1.39
CA GLU A 9 -32.32 13.79 -2.65
C GLU A 9 -32.16 14.83 -3.78
N TYR A 10 -31.15 14.67 -4.64
CA TYR A 10 -30.77 15.61 -5.71
C TYR A 10 -30.13 16.95 -5.27
N SER A 11 -29.97 17.21 -3.97
CA SER A 11 -29.25 18.39 -3.48
C SER A 11 -27.75 18.34 -3.80
N PRO A 12 -27.06 19.50 -3.81
CA PRO A 12 -25.59 19.53 -3.84
C PRO A 12 -24.95 18.69 -2.73
N SER A 13 -25.56 18.63 -1.54
CA SER A 13 -25.10 17.82 -0.41
C SER A 13 -25.18 16.31 -0.70
N ALA A 14 -26.23 15.85 -1.38
CA ALA A 14 -26.35 14.46 -1.80
C ALA A 14 -25.28 14.09 -2.84
N LYS A 15 -25.02 14.97 -3.82
CA LYS A 15 -23.93 14.79 -4.80
C LYS A 15 -22.54 14.77 -4.16
N TYR A 16 -22.33 15.62 -3.16
CA TYR A 16 -21.10 15.61 -2.35
C TYR A 16 -20.93 14.27 -1.64
N ASN A 17 -21.95 13.81 -0.92
CA ASN A 17 -21.91 12.54 -0.19
C ASN A 17 -21.64 11.35 -1.12
N ASP A 18 -22.33 11.28 -2.26
CA ASP A 18 -22.15 10.21 -3.25
C ASP A 18 -20.71 10.17 -3.82
N THR A 19 -20.18 11.33 -4.19
CA THR A 19 -18.79 11.46 -4.65
C THR A 19 -17.79 11.08 -3.55
N HIS A 20 -18.05 11.53 -2.33
CA HIS A 20 -17.21 11.28 -1.18
C HIS A 20 -17.21 9.78 -0.78
N ILE A 21 -18.35 9.11 -0.84
CA ILE A 21 -18.47 7.67 -0.62
C ILE A 21 -17.66 6.89 -1.66
N ARG A 22 -17.75 7.25 -2.95
CA ARG A 22 -16.94 6.62 -4.00
C ARG A 22 -15.44 6.78 -3.76
N ALA A 23 -15.00 7.98 -3.38
CA ALA A 23 -13.60 8.24 -3.06
C ALA A 23 -13.14 7.39 -1.85
N ARG A 24 -13.93 7.37 -0.78
CA ARG A 24 -13.66 6.54 0.41
C ARG A 24 -13.55 5.06 0.04
N ASN A 25 -14.53 4.50 -0.66
CA ASN A 25 -14.53 3.09 -1.06
C ASN A 25 -13.28 2.72 -1.87
N THR A 26 -12.76 3.64 -2.66
CA THR A 26 -11.53 3.44 -3.44
C THR A 26 -10.29 3.41 -2.54
N ILE A 27 -10.15 4.38 -1.63
CA ILE A 27 -9.02 4.45 -0.70
C ILE A 27 -9.03 3.29 0.30
N GLU A 28 -10.20 2.87 0.78
CA GLU A 28 -10.31 1.73 1.70
C GLU A 28 -9.89 0.42 1.03
N ARG A 29 -10.31 0.19 -0.22
CA ARG A 29 -9.86 -0.96 -1.02
C ARG A 29 -8.36 -0.93 -1.26
N CYS A 30 -7.80 0.22 -1.65
CA CYS A 30 -6.36 0.40 -1.82
C CYS A 30 -5.60 0.05 -0.53
N ASN A 31 -6.04 0.61 0.61
CA ASN A 31 -5.44 0.33 1.91
C ASN A 31 -5.55 -1.16 2.29
N GLY A 32 -6.67 -1.82 1.98
CA GLY A 32 -6.83 -3.26 2.20
C GLY A 32 -5.80 -4.08 1.42
N LEU A 33 -5.60 -3.78 0.13
CA LEU A 33 -4.61 -4.46 -0.71
C LEU A 33 -3.18 -4.26 -0.20
N LEU A 34 -2.83 -3.03 0.18
CA LEU A 34 -1.49 -2.74 0.72
C LEU A 34 -1.25 -3.45 2.06
N LYS A 35 -2.25 -3.47 2.95
CA LYS A 35 -2.19 -4.16 4.24
C LYS A 35 -2.08 -5.67 4.11
N SER A 36 -2.75 -6.24 3.11
CA SER A 36 -2.70 -7.68 2.84
C SER A 36 -1.35 -8.12 2.28
N ARG A 37 -0.66 -7.24 1.54
CA ARG A 37 0.64 -7.54 0.91
C ARG A 37 1.86 -7.14 1.75
N PHE A 38 1.80 -6.05 2.50
CA PHE A 38 2.95 -5.48 3.21
C PHE A 38 2.73 -5.41 4.72
N ARG A 39 3.53 -6.17 5.48
CA ARG A 39 3.48 -6.20 6.97
C ARG A 39 3.63 -4.82 7.60
N CYS A 40 4.44 -3.95 7.01
CA CYS A 40 4.64 -2.57 7.49
C CYS A 40 3.37 -1.70 7.46
N CYS A 41 2.29 -2.14 6.80
CA CYS A 41 1.01 -1.45 6.77
C CYS A 41 -0.04 -2.04 7.74
N GLN A 42 0.22 -3.20 8.34
CA GLN A 42 -0.76 -3.93 9.16
C GLN A 42 -1.10 -3.21 10.47
N LYS A 43 -2.29 -3.50 11.03
CA LYS A 43 -2.82 -2.84 12.24
C LYS A 43 -2.03 -3.18 13.50
N SER A 44 -1.39 -4.35 13.57
CA SER A 44 -0.44 -4.74 14.63
C SER A 44 0.87 -3.96 14.55
N HIS A 45 1.20 -3.43 13.37
CA HIS A 45 2.41 -2.66 13.08
C HIS A 45 2.02 -1.26 12.59
N GLN A 46 1.19 -0.57 13.38
CA GLN A 46 0.88 0.84 13.10
C GLN A 46 2.17 1.59 12.84
N LEU A 47 2.17 2.36 11.76
CA LEU A 47 3.30 3.23 11.41
C LEU A 47 3.47 4.26 12.51
N HIS A 48 4.37 4.01 13.46
CA HIS A 48 4.77 4.95 14.52
C HIS A 48 5.65 6.08 13.95
N TYR A 49 5.27 6.62 12.80
CA TYR A 49 5.99 7.66 12.09
C TYR A 49 5.10 8.89 11.96
N CYS A 50 5.72 10.06 11.85
CA CYS A 50 4.99 11.27 11.52
C CYS A 50 4.22 11.10 10.18
N PRO A 51 3.10 11.82 9.97
CA PRO A 51 2.27 11.68 8.77
C PRO A 51 3.06 11.81 7.46
N GLU A 52 4.05 12.70 7.42
CA GLU A 52 4.92 12.95 6.27
C GLU A 52 5.71 11.69 5.91
N LYS A 53 6.30 11.05 6.93
CA LYS A 53 7.10 9.83 6.75
C LYS A 53 6.22 8.62 6.44
N SER A 54 5.05 8.53 7.07
CA SER A 54 4.04 7.52 6.76
C SER A 54 3.59 7.61 5.29
N GLY A 55 3.39 8.82 4.77
CA GLY A 55 3.05 9.06 3.37
C GLY A 55 4.11 8.52 2.40
N VAL A 56 5.40 8.72 2.70
CA VAL A 56 6.51 8.18 1.91
C VAL A 56 6.50 6.65 1.90
N ILE A 57 6.23 6.01 3.03
CA ILE A 57 6.19 4.54 3.14
C ILE A 57 5.01 3.98 2.34
N ILE A 58 3.82 4.58 2.47
CA ILE A 58 2.63 4.18 1.69
C ILE A 58 2.86 4.36 0.20
N ASN A 59 3.50 5.46 -0.22
CA ASN A 59 3.82 5.70 -1.63
C ASN A 59 4.79 4.63 -2.18
N ALA A 60 5.83 4.27 -1.42
CA ALA A 60 6.72 3.19 -1.80
C ALA A 60 5.98 1.85 -1.92
N CYS A 61 5.07 1.55 -0.99
CA CYS A 61 4.24 0.35 -1.03
C CYS A 61 3.33 0.32 -2.27
N ALA A 62 2.75 1.46 -2.66
CA ALA A 62 1.93 1.57 -3.88
C ALA A 62 2.76 1.33 -5.15
N VAL A 63 3.96 1.90 -5.25
CA VAL A 63 4.88 1.66 -6.38
C VAL A 63 5.26 0.18 -6.46
N LEU A 64 5.65 -0.43 -5.35
CA LEU A 64 6.00 -1.85 -5.29
C LEU A 64 4.80 -2.75 -5.64
N HIS A 65 3.60 -2.41 -5.19
CA HIS A 65 2.38 -3.12 -5.55
C HIS A 65 2.14 -3.09 -7.07
N ASN A 66 2.30 -1.93 -7.70
CA ASN A 66 2.13 -1.78 -9.15
C ASN A 66 3.18 -2.60 -9.93
N ILE A 67 4.41 -2.67 -9.44
CA ILE A 67 5.46 -3.54 -9.99
C ILE A 67 5.02 -5.01 -9.87
N CYS A 68 4.54 -5.44 -8.71
CA CYS A 68 4.04 -6.81 -8.53
C CYS A 68 2.92 -7.14 -9.52
N ILE A 69 1.96 -6.23 -9.75
CA ILE A 69 0.91 -6.41 -10.76
C ILE A 69 1.52 -6.56 -12.16
N HIS A 70 2.43 -5.66 -12.53
CA HIS A 70 3.04 -5.66 -13.86
C HIS A 70 3.77 -6.97 -14.19
N TYR A 71 4.46 -7.54 -13.21
CA TYR A 71 5.18 -8.81 -13.36
C TYR A 71 4.35 -10.05 -12.99
N ASN A 72 3.04 -9.90 -12.75
CA ASN A 72 2.15 -10.96 -12.29
C ASN A 72 2.72 -11.73 -11.09
N ALA A 73 3.40 -11.02 -10.18
CA ALA A 73 3.98 -11.59 -8.99
C ALA A 73 2.83 -12.04 -8.06
N ARG A 74 2.84 -13.33 -7.70
CA ARG A 74 1.82 -13.94 -6.84
C ARG A 74 1.59 -13.09 -5.59
N HIS A 75 0.33 -12.95 -5.22
CA HIS A 75 -0.05 -12.35 -3.95
C HIS A 75 0.01 -13.44 -2.90
N PHE A 76 0.95 -13.34 -1.97
CA PHE A 76 0.95 -14.16 -0.76
C PHE A 76 0.20 -13.36 0.31
N SER A 77 -0.91 -13.88 0.81
CA SER A 77 -1.59 -13.29 1.96
C SER A 77 -0.67 -13.44 3.17
N ILE A 78 -0.49 -12.36 3.94
CA ILE A 78 0.36 -12.40 5.13
C ILE A 78 -0.12 -13.43 6.18
N GLU A 79 -1.40 -13.82 6.13
CA GLU A 79 -2.01 -14.86 6.96
C GLU A 79 -1.32 -16.24 6.82
N GLU A 80 -0.63 -16.53 5.71
CA GLU A 80 0.17 -17.77 5.55
C GLU A 80 1.53 -17.73 6.26
N LEU A 81 1.89 -16.62 6.91
CA LEU A 81 3.19 -16.42 7.54
C LEU A 81 3.07 -16.25 9.08
N GLU A 82 2.02 -16.79 9.69
CA GLU A 82 1.77 -16.77 11.14
C GLU A 82 2.66 -17.73 11.97
N GLU A 83 3.75 -18.25 11.41
CA GLU A 83 4.81 -18.79 12.26
C GLU A 83 5.57 -17.63 12.91
N ASP A 84 5.30 -17.49 14.20
CA ASP A 84 5.89 -16.62 15.20
C ASP A 84 7.42 -16.83 15.34
N ASN A 85 8.18 -16.65 14.26
CA ASN A 85 9.62 -16.55 14.35
C ASN A 85 9.96 -15.07 14.51
N ALA A 86 10.01 -14.65 15.78
CA ALA A 86 10.61 -13.42 16.24
C ALA A 86 11.92 -13.17 15.49
N TRP A 87 11.86 -12.35 14.43
CA TRP A 87 12.99 -11.82 13.65
C TRP A 87 14.28 -12.65 13.81
N GLY A 88 14.22 -13.94 13.43
CA GLY A 88 15.39 -14.81 13.48
C GLY A 88 16.53 -14.16 12.68
N PRO A 89 17.80 -14.53 12.91
CA PRO A 89 18.92 -13.96 12.16
C PRO A 89 18.56 -13.95 10.68
N ILE A 90 18.54 -12.77 10.07
CA ILE A 90 18.17 -12.60 8.65
C ILE A 90 19.02 -13.60 7.88
N PRO A 91 18.41 -14.61 7.23
CA PRO A 91 19.18 -15.56 6.43
C PRO A 91 20.00 -14.75 5.43
N HIS A 92 21.31 -15.02 5.36
CA HIS A 92 22.16 -14.38 4.38
C HIS A 92 21.85 -14.99 3.00
N ASP A 93 20.72 -14.59 2.43
CA ASP A 93 20.28 -15.04 1.11
C ASP A 93 21.17 -14.40 0.05
N ASN A 94 22.17 -15.15 -0.41
CA ASN A 94 22.98 -14.77 -1.56
C ASN A 94 22.16 -14.60 -2.85
N ASP A 95 20.93 -15.14 -2.91
CA ASP A 95 20.02 -15.03 -4.05
C ASP A 95 19.19 -13.71 -4.02
N THR A 96 19.04 -13.10 -2.84
CA THR A 96 18.33 -11.81 -2.72
C THR A 96 19.12 -10.64 -3.29
N ASP A 97 20.43 -10.77 -3.48
CA ASP A 97 21.25 -9.70 -4.03
C ASP A 97 20.91 -9.41 -5.50
N GLY A 98 20.58 -10.45 -6.27
CA GLY A 98 20.08 -10.31 -7.65
C GLY A 98 18.69 -9.66 -7.69
N LEU A 99 17.77 -10.13 -6.85
CA LEU A 99 16.42 -9.58 -6.75
C LEU A 99 16.43 -8.12 -6.26
N ARG A 100 17.32 -7.80 -5.31
CA ARG A 100 17.54 -6.47 -4.76
C ARG A 100 18.18 -5.53 -5.78
N ARG A 101 19.17 -5.98 -6.55
CA ARG A 101 19.74 -5.21 -7.67
C ARG A 101 18.69 -4.91 -8.74
N ASN A 102 17.88 -5.90 -9.10
CA ASN A 102 16.78 -5.72 -10.06
C ASN A 102 15.73 -4.74 -9.52
N ALA A 103 15.33 -4.86 -8.25
CA ALA A 103 14.39 -3.93 -7.62
C ALA A 103 14.93 -2.50 -7.55
N VAL A 104 16.24 -2.32 -7.26
CA VAL A 104 16.91 -1.01 -7.26
C VAL A 104 16.97 -0.41 -8.66
N ALA A 105 17.31 -1.20 -9.68
CA ALA A 105 17.32 -0.75 -11.07
C ALA A 105 15.91 -0.33 -11.53
N LEU A 106 14.89 -1.11 -11.17
CA LEU A 106 13.50 -0.86 -11.53
C LEU A 106 12.96 0.38 -10.79
N ARG A 107 13.31 0.56 -9.51
CA ARG A 107 13.04 1.80 -8.76
C ARG A 107 13.67 3.01 -9.45
N ASN A 108 14.97 2.93 -9.78
CA ASN A 108 15.68 4.04 -10.40
C ASN A 108 15.08 4.39 -11.77
N PHE A 109 14.73 3.38 -12.56
CA PHE A 109 14.06 3.56 -13.85
C PHE A 109 12.70 4.23 -13.71
N LEU A 110 11.86 3.82 -12.76
CA LEU A 110 10.55 4.43 -12.56
C LEU A 110 10.66 5.89 -12.09
N VAL A 111 11.62 6.18 -11.20
CA VAL A 111 11.89 7.55 -10.74
C VAL A 111 12.32 8.46 -11.90
N THR A 112 13.16 7.97 -12.81
CA THR A 112 13.64 8.80 -13.93
C THR A 112 12.68 8.87 -15.12
N SER A 113 11.82 7.88 -15.32
CA SER A 113 10.96 7.79 -16.52
C SER A 113 9.52 8.22 -16.32
N ARG A 114 8.99 8.21 -15.09
CA ARG A 114 7.55 8.40 -14.82
C ARG A 114 7.21 9.58 -13.90
N PHE A 115 8.18 10.14 -13.18
CA PHE A 115 7.94 11.17 -12.15
C PHE A 115 8.74 12.46 -12.36
N GLN A 116 9.05 12.83 -13.61
CA GLN A 116 9.45 14.20 -13.98
C GLN A 116 8.23 15.06 -14.31
#